data_AF-A0AAD9VBN0-F1
#
_entry.id   AF-A0AAD9VBN0-F1
#
_cell.length_a   1.000
_cell.length_b   1.000
_cell.length_c   1.000
_cell.angle_alpha   90.00
_cell.angle_beta   90.00
_cell.angle_gamma   90.00
#
_symmetry.space_group_name_H-M   'P 1'
#
loop_
_entity.id
_entity.type
_entity.pdbx_description
1 polymer ?
#
loop_
_entity_poly.entity_id
_entity_poly.type
_entity_poly.pdbx_seq_one_letter_code
_entity_poly.pdbx_strand_id
1 'polypeptide(L)'
;MAKVSKLGWVILQGTDFVMIWASLIFLRFGNPAFLQSSLPSHQSRNFSSGTFTRDVNRQLAVTKLKSFVLDGQVKCGLRCIGEPQCLSYNLAAHPDSDGLYQCDLLATDKYREKAEDLETSDAFHYYSLWSPCQQAPCQSKEICIPDFQLNTFQCVFPAQYSLAFRNHTGTSSYVIIRDLAFRLKAFTLCLWMKTDDREHAGTPFSYSTTWKDNELLLYNYQNFGVYVHGNYRKTNVSATDGRWHDICATWENNAGHWQMFKDGDLIVEGQDFETGHVIPGGGVLVLGQEQDELGGGFDLSQSFRGQMTGVQLWNFVLPRDKIKQLQTSCQNAQGNVLAWSDFIKASSTSEVSIVSMSSCPP
;
A
#
# COMPACT_ATOMS: atom_id res chain seq x y z
N MET A 1 -6.99 -35.36 -25.51
CA MET A 1 -7.01 -33.89 -25.64
C MET A 1 -8.38 -33.39 -25.21
N ALA A 2 -8.53 -32.91 -23.98
CA ALA A 2 -9.81 -32.43 -23.48
C ALA A 2 -9.90 -30.91 -23.67
N LYS A 3 -10.85 -30.45 -24.49
CA LYS A 3 -11.27 -29.05 -24.57
C LYS A 3 -12.09 -28.72 -23.32
N VAL A 4 -11.60 -27.81 -22.48
CA VAL A 4 -12.37 -27.21 -21.39
C VAL A 4 -13.09 -25.99 -21.97
N SER A 5 -14.41 -26.05 -22.09
CA SER A 5 -15.24 -24.90 -22.47
C SER A 5 -15.56 -24.05 -21.23
N LYS A 6 -15.20 -22.77 -21.26
CA LYS A 6 -15.52 -21.76 -20.24
C LYS A 6 -16.90 -21.15 -20.54
N LEU A 7 -17.82 -21.17 -19.58
CA LEU A 7 -19.03 -20.33 -19.62
C LEU A 7 -18.99 -19.37 -18.43
N GLY A 8 -18.94 -18.07 -18.72
CA GLY A 8 -19.25 -17.00 -17.77
C GLY A 8 -20.64 -16.45 -18.06
N TRP A 9 -21.36 -16.02 -17.03
CA TRP A 9 -22.67 -15.36 -17.17
C TRP A 9 -22.52 -13.87 -16.88
N VAL A 10 -23.19 -13.03 -17.68
CA VAL A 10 -23.29 -11.58 -17.52
C VAL A 10 -24.75 -11.28 -17.22
N ILE A 11 -25.06 -10.63 -16.09
CA ILE A 11 -26.40 -10.13 -15.80
C ILE A 11 -26.38 -8.62 -16.03
N LEU A 12 -27.17 -8.16 -17.01
CA LEU A 12 -27.31 -6.75 -17.37
C LEU A 12 -28.47 -6.13 -16.58
N GLN A 13 -28.19 -5.12 -15.73
CA GLN A 13 -29.20 -4.23 -15.17
C GLN A 13 -28.75 -2.77 -15.37
N GLY A 14 -29.22 -2.13 -16.45
CA GLY A 14 -28.98 -0.70 -16.68
C GLY A 14 -27.52 -0.36 -17.04
N THR A 15 -26.98 0.71 -16.44
CA THR A 15 -25.59 1.18 -16.65
C THR A 15 -24.54 0.36 -15.90
N ASP A 16 -24.97 -0.60 -15.08
CA ASP A 16 -24.12 -1.40 -14.20
C ASP A 16 -24.08 -2.87 -14.66
N PHE A 17 -22.93 -3.53 -14.46
CA PHE A 17 -22.70 -4.92 -14.87
C PHE A 17 -22.19 -5.74 -13.68
N VAL A 18 -22.75 -6.94 -13.49
CA VAL A 18 -22.28 -7.94 -12.51
C VAL A 18 -21.67 -9.12 -13.26
N MET A 19 -20.41 -9.47 -12.96
CA MET A 19 -19.66 -10.54 -13.61
C MET A 19 -19.32 -11.67 -12.63
N ILE A 20 -19.59 -12.92 -13.04
CA ILE A 20 -19.41 -14.12 -12.20
C ILE A 20 -18.49 -15.13 -12.90
N TRP A 21 -17.48 -15.68 -12.19
CA TRP A 21 -16.54 -16.69 -12.73
C TRP A 21 -16.56 -18.00 -11.94
N ALA A 22 -16.84 -19.12 -12.62
CA ALA A 22 -16.99 -20.45 -12.03
C ALA A 22 -16.08 -21.51 -12.66
N SER A 23 -15.43 -22.34 -11.83
CA SER A 23 -14.91 -23.66 -12.26
C SER A 23 -15.97 -24.73 -11.95
N LEU A 24 -16.61 -25.32 -12.96
CA LEU A 24 -17.72 -26.27 -12.75
C LEU A 24 -17.22 -27.65 -12.27
N ILE A 25 -17.69 -28.09 -11.09
CA ILE A 25 -17.88 -29.51 -10.73
C ILE A 25 -19.40 -29.74 -10.68
N PHE A 26 -19.91 -30.73 -11.42
CA PHE A 26 -21.34 -31.04 -11.51
C PHE A 26 -21.90 -31.55 -10.17
N LEU A 27 -22.90 -30.86 -9.61
CA LEU A 27 -23.88 -31.44 -8.68
C LEU A 27 -25.30 -31.00 -9.09
N ARG A 28 -26.23 -31.95 -9.00
CA ARG A 28 -27.59 -31.92 -9.60
C ARG A 28 -28.53 -30.87 -8.96
N PHE A 29 -29.47 -30.40 -9.79
CA PHE A 29 -30.51 -29.40 -9.51
C PHE A 29 -31.53 -29.78 -8.42
N GLY A 30 -31.97 -28.75 -7.68
CA GLY A 30 -33.24 -28.65 -6.96
C GLY A 30 -33.80 -27.22 -7.09
N ASN A 31 -35.12 -27.11 -7.27
CA ASN A 31 -35.91 -25.96 -7.76
C ASN A 31 -35.86 -24.63 -6.95
N PRO A 32 -36.36 -23.50 -7.53
CA PRO A 32 -35.97 -22.15 -7.14
C PRO A 32 -36.80 -21.62 -5.96
N ALA A 33 -36.11 -21.05 -4.98
CA ALA A 33 -36.70 -20.15 -4.00
C ALA A 33 -36.14 -18.74 -4.24
N PHE A 34 -37.05 -17.77 -4.33
CA PHE A 34 -36.78 -16.34 -4.28
C PHE A 34 -35.73 -16.02 -3.20
N LEU A 35 -34.68 -15.28 -3.56
CA LEU A 35 -33.87 -14.54 -2.58
C LEU A 35 -33.27 -13.29 -3.24
N GLN A 36 -33.82 -12.18 -2.78
CA GLN A 36 -33.31 -10.82 -2.89
C GLN A 36 -32.10 -10.72 -1.96
N SER A 37 -30.89 -10.61 -2.49
CA SER A 37 -29.72 -10.13 -1.74
C SER A 37 -28.58 -9.73 -2.67
N SER A 38 -28.13 -8.49 -2.51
CA SER A 38 -26.82 -8.01 -2.90
C SER A 38 -25.74 -9.00 -2.43
N LEU A 39 -25.05 -9.63 -3.39
CA LEU A 39 -23.98 -10.59 -3.11
C LEU A 39 -22.65 -9.84 -2.92
N PRO A 40 -22.04 -9.85 -1.73
CA PRO A 40 -20.69 -9.32 -1.50
C PRO A 40 -19.66 -10.25 -2.15
N SER A 41 -18.53 -9.67 -2.55
CA SER A 41 -17.41 -10.36 -3.19
C SER A 41 -16.87 -11.49 -2.31
N HIS A 42 -17.16 -12.73 -2.68
CA HIS A 42 -16.66 -13.89 -1.98
C HIS A 42 -15.33 -14.32 -2.61
N GLN A 43 -14.19 -13.88 -2.08
CA GLN A 43 -12.90 -14.56 -2.34
C GLN A 43 -12.89 -15.89 -1.57
N SER A 44 -13.65 -16.88 -2.05
CA SER A 44 -13.32 -18.29 -1.76
C SER A 44 -12.44 -18.81 -2.88
N ARG A 45 -11.61 -19.82 -2.61
CA ARG A 45 -10.55 -20.36 -3.49
C ARG A 45 -10.98 -20.78 -4.92
N ASN A 46 -12.24 -20.61 -5.35
CA ASN A 46 -12.76 -21.02 -6.66
C ASN A 46 -13.71 -20.02 -7.37
N PHE A 47 -13.99 -18.83 -6.82
CA PHE A 47 -14.91 -17.85 -7.42
C PHE A 47 -14.45 -16.41 -7.16
N SER A 48 -14.49 -15.55 -8.17
CA SER A 48 -14.30 -14.10 -8.02
C SER A 48 -15.35 -13.36 -8.84
N SER A 49 -15.91 -12.30 -8.26
CA SER A 49 -16.94 -11.45 -8.87
C SER A 49 -16.71 -10.00 -8.45
N GLY A 50 -16.99 -9.05 -9.34
CA GLY A 50 -16.86 -7.62 -9.07
C GLY A 50 -17.88 -6.82 -9.86
N THR A 51 -18.41 -5.78 -9.22
CA THR A 51 -19.27 -4.78 -9.86
C THR A 51 -18.41 -3.56 -10.13
N PHE A 52 -18.29 -3.14 -11.38
CA PHE A 52 -17.53 -1.96 -11.76
C PHE A 52 -18.47 -0.81 -12.13
N THR A 53 -18.09 0.39 -11.71
CA THR A 53 -18.74 1.63 -12.12
C THR A 53 -17.88 2.38 -13.11
N ARG A 54 -18.52 3.02 -14.08
CA ARG A 54 -17.85 3.74 -15.16
C ARG A 54 -17.87 5.25 -14.94
N ASP A 55 -16.69 5.86 -14.92
CA ASP A 55 -16.50 7.30 -15.06
C ASP A 55 -16.21 7.61 -16.55
N VAL A 56 -17.19 8.22 -17.23
CA VAL A 56 -17.15 8.49 -18.68
C VAL A 56 -16.16 9.61 -18.99
N ASN A 57 -15.37 9.42 -20.05
CA ASN A 57 -14.34 10.35 -20.53
C ASN A 57 -13.34 10.75 -19.44
N ARG A 58 -12.93 9.76 -18.64
CA ARG A 58 -11.95 9.92 -17.57
C ARG A 58 -10.90 8.84 -17.70
N GLN A 59 -9.70 9.15 -17.25
CA GLN A 59 -8.62 8.18 -17.08
C GLN A 59 -7.92 8.44 -15.75
N LEU A 60 -7.47 7.38 -15.10
CA LEU A 60 -6.57 7.50 -13.96
C LEU A 60 -5.12 7.42 -14.46
N ALA A 61 -4.39 8.52 -14.35
CA ALA A 61 -3.06 8.73 -14.91
C ALA A 61 -1.95 8.21 -13.97
N VAL A 62 -1.91 6.89 -13.79
CA VAL A 62 -0.97 6.20 -12.89
C VAL A 62 -0.20 5.11 -13.60
N THR A 63 0.84 4.57 -12.94
CA THR A 63 1.59 3.42 -13.44
C THR A 63 0.66 2.24 -13.72
N LYS A 64 0.74 1.73 -14.94
CA LYS A 64 -0.09 0.62 -15.40
C LYS A 64 0.46 -0.69 -14.83
N LEU A 65 -0.40 -1.48 -14.21
CA LEU A 65 -0.04 -2.82 -13.74
C LEU A 65 0.21 -3.75 -14.93
N LYS A 66 -0.76 -3.81 -15.86
CA LYS A 66 -0.69 -4.60 -17.10
C LYS A 66 -1.53 -3.94 -18.18
N SER A 67 -1.08 -4.01 -19.43
CA SER A 67 -1.82 -3.52 -20.60
C SER A 67 -2.19 -4.68 -21.52
N PHE A 68 -3.41 -4.62 -22.05
CA PHE A 68 -3.97 -5.62 -22.96
C PHE A 68 -4.68 -4.93 -24.13
N VAL A 69 -4.82 -5.65 -25.23
CA VAL A 69 -5.67 -5.31 -26.36
C VAL A 69 -6.73 -6.40 -26.48
N LEU A 70 -8.01 -6.04 -26.39
CA LEU A 70 -9.10 -6.99 -26.16
C LEU A 70 -10.28 -6.76 -27.12
N ASP A 71 -10.87 -7.85 -27.60
CA ASP A 71 -12.13 -7.85 -28.35
C ASP A 71 -13.32 -7.74 -27.38
N GLY A 72 -13.78 -6.50 -27.16
CA GLY A 72 -14.97 -6.18 -26.39
C GLY A 72 -14.71 -5.66 -24.98
N GLN A 73 -15.63 -4.79 -24.53
CA GLN A 73 -15.48 -3.96 -23.34
C GLN A 73 -15.47 -4.76 -22.02
N VAL A 74 -16.22 -5.86 -21.96
CA VAL A 74 -16.39 -6.67 -20.74
C VAL A 74 -15.11 -7.44 -20.36
N LYS A 75 -14.26 -7.75 -21.33
CA LYS A 75 -13.07 -8.58 -21.10
C LYS A 75 -12.04 -7.88 -20.21
N CYS A 76 -12.00 -6.55 -20.20
CA CYS A 76 -11.08 -5.80 -19.36
C CYS A 76 -11.41 -5.98 -17.87
N GLY A 77 -12.69 -5.85 -17.50
CA GLY A 77 -13.14 -6.15 -16.13
C GLY A 77 -12.85 -7.58 -15.69
N LEU A 78 -12.98 -8.57 -16.59
CA LEU A 78 -12.59 -9.96 -16.31
C LEU A 78 -11.09 -10.14 -16.09
N ARG A 79 -10.25 -9.42 -16.83
CA ARG A 79 -8.80 -9.40 -16.60
C ARG A 79 -8.47 -8.82 -15.23
N CYS A 80 -9.16 -7.74 -14.83
CA CYS A 80 -8.99 -7.15 -13.52
C CYS A 80 -9.41 -8.10 -12.39
N ILE A 81 -10.60 -8.72 -12.48
CA ILE A 81 -11.08 -9.70 -11.49
C ILE A 81 -10.14 -10.91 -11.33
N GLY A 82 -9.47 -11.30 -12.42
CA GLY A 82 -8.50 -12.40 -12.41
C GLY A 82 -7.09 -12.00 -11.98
N GLU A 83 -6.82 -10.71 -11.77
CA GLU A 83 -5.53 -10.17 -11.37
C GLU A 83 -5.59 -9.75 -9.89
N PRO A 84 -4.96 -10.47 -8.96
CA PRO A 84 -5.08 -10.21 -7.52
C PRO A 84 -4.71 -8.79 -7.10
N GLN A 85 -3.84 -8.12 -7.85
CA GLN A 85 -3.41 -6.75 -7.58
C GLN A 85 -4.28 -5.68 -8.25
N CYS A 86 -5.25 -6.04 -9.10
CA CYS A 86 -6.04 -5.06 -9.82
C CYS A 86 -7.21 -4.51 -8.99
N LEU A 87 -7.29 -3.18 -8.89
CA LEU A 87 -8.37 -2.47 -8.18
C LEU A 87 -9.25 -1.64 -9.13
N SER A 88 -8.68 -1.18 -10.25
CA SER A 88 -9.40 -0.41 -11.27
C SER A 88 -8.75 -0.58 -12.64
N TYR A 89 -9.36 -0.03 -13.70
CA TYR A 89 -8.79 -0.06 -15.04
C TYR A 89 -9.22 1.13 -15.89
N ASN A 90 -8.36 1.52 -16.83
CA ASN A 90 -8.71 2.39 -17.95
C ASN A 90 -9.07 1.51 -19.16
N LEU A 91 -10.19 1.79 -19.81
CA LEU A 91 -10.61 1.13 -21.05
C LEU A 91 -10.77 2.16 -22.15
N ALA A 92 -10.27 1.90 -23.35
CA ALA A 92 -10.41 2.82 -24.47
C ALA A 92 -11.90 3.16 -24.72
N ALA A 93 -12.21 4.43 -24.95
CA ALA A 93 -13.58 4.89 -25.23
C ALA A 93 -14.09 4.33 -26.57
N HIS A 94 -13.17 4.13 -27.51
CA HIS A 94 -13.44 3.60 -28.84
C HIS A 94 -12.43 2.49 -29.19
N PRO A 95 -12.85 1.48 -29.98
CA PRO A 95 -11.93 0.47 -30.47
C PRO A 95 -10.97 1.05 -31.52
N ASP A 96 -9.86 0.36 -31.73
CA ASP A 96 -8.94 0.59 -32.83
C ASP A 96 -9.53 0.15 -34.19
N SER A 97 -8.73 0.23 -35.25
CA SER A 97 -9.13 -0.16 -36.61
C SER A 97 -9.52 -1.64 -36.75
N ASP A 98 -9.03 -2.50 -35.87
CA ASP A 98 -9.31 -3.94 -35.85
C ASP A 98 -10.51 -4.27 -34.95
N GLY A 99 -11.16 -3.27 -34.36
CA GLY A 99 -12.29 -3.45 -33.45
C GLY A 99 -11.88 -3.81 -32.01
N LEU A 100 -10.61 -3.64 -31.66
CA LEU A 100 -10.06 -4.02 -30.36
C LEU A 100 -9.91 -2.81 -29.43
N TYR A 101 -10.10 -3.04 -28.14
CA TYR A 101 -10.02 -2.02 -27.10
C TYR A 101 -8.71 -2.14 -26.32
N GLN A 102 -8.00 -1.02 -26.13
CA GLN A 102 -6.91 -0.96 -25.17
C GLN A 102 -7.48 -1.00 -23.74
N CYS A 103 -6.89 -1.85 -22.90
CA CYS A 103 -7.26 -2.10 -21.52
C CYS A 103 -6.02 -2.01 -20.64
N ASP A 104 -5.98 -1.03 -19.74
CA ASP A 104 -4.89 -0.81 -18.82
C ASP A 104 -5.37 -1.10 -17.39
N LEU A 105 -4.92 -2.21 -16.81
CA LEU A 105 -5.19 -2.58 -15.42
C LEU A 105 -4.35 -1.73 -14.46
N LEU A 106 -4.93 -1.34 -13.34
CA LEU A 106 -4.32 -0.45 -12.35
C LEU A 106 -4.37 -1.09 -10.97
N ALA A 107 -3.29 -0.95 -10.21
CA ALA A 107 -3.15 -1.49 -8.85
C ALA A 107 -3.68 -0.56 -7.75
N THR A 108 -4.38 0.51 -8.15
CA THR A 108 -4.91 1.57 -7.29
C THR A 108 -6.29 2.00 -7.80
N ASP A 109 -6.92 2.96 -7.14
CA ASP A 109 -8.23 3.50 -7.51
C ASP A 109 -8.33 5.00 -7.23
N LYS A 110 -9.39 5.64 -7.74
CA LYS A 110 -9.61 7.09 -7.61
C LYS A 110 -9.77 7.61 -6.18
N TYR A 111 -10.01 6.75 -5.19
CA TYR A 111 -10.10 7.15 -3.77
C TYR A 111 -8.74 7.14 -3.08
N ARG A 112 -7.81 6.32 -3.61
CA ARG A 112 -6.43 6.25 -3.15
C ARG A 112 -5.54 7.26 -3.86
N GLU A 113 -5.80 7.58 -5.12
CA GLU A 113 -4.99 8.56 -5.86
C GLU A 113 -5.35 10.03 -5.54
N LYS A 114 -4.55 10.98 -6.04
CA LYS A 114 -4.93 12.39 -5.93
C LYS A 114 -6.08 12.67 -6.88
N ALA A 115 -6.93 13.64 -6.53
CA ALA A 115 -8.09 13.98 -7.34
C ALA A 115 -7.67 14.46 -8.74
N GLU A 116 -6.49 15.07 -8.85
CA GLU A 116 -5.90 15.56 -10.10
C GLU A 116 -5.46 14.42 -11.03
N ASP A 117 -5.12 13.24 -10.49
CA ASP A 117 -4.68 12.09 -11.29
C ASP A 117 -5.85 11.44 -12.03
N LEU A 118 -7.10 11.69 -11.61
CA LEU A 118 -8.31 11.34 -12.36
C LEU A 118 -8.62 12.44 -13.39
N GLU A 119 -7.91 12.37 -14.50
CA GLU A 119 -7.94 13.36 -15.58
C GLU A 119 -9.13 13.16 -16.52
N THR A 120 -9.55 14.25 -17.19
CA THR A 120 -10.44 14.16 -18.35
C THR A 120 -9.71 13.52 -19.52
N SER A 121 -10.36 12.58 -20.22
CA SER A 121 -9.77 11.88 -21.36
C SER A 121 -10.84 11.50 -22.37
N ASP A 122 -10.71 11.96 -23.61
CA ASP A 122 -11.58 11.52 -24.71
C ASP A 122 -11.18 10.14 -25.23
N ALA A 123 -9.99 9.66 -24.87
CA ALA A 123 -9.46 8.37 -25.31
C ALA A 123 -9.89 7.21 -24.42
N PHE A 124 -10.25 7.46 -23.16
CA PHE A 124 -10.51 6.40 -22.18
C PHE A 124 -11.77 6.66 -21.34
N HIS A 125 -12.30 5.57 -20.81
CA HIS A 125 -13.25 5.53 -19.71
C HIS A 125 -12.56 4.85 -18.53
N TYR A 126 -12.77 5.40 -17.34
CA TYR A 126 -12.21 4.85 -16.11
C TYR A 126 -13.25 3.96 -15.44
N TYR A 127 -12.81 2.81 -14.94
CA TYR A 127 -13.67 1.86 -14.23
C TYR A 127 -13.06 1.50 -12.89
N SER A 128 -13.79 1.76 -11.81
CA SER A 128 -13.43 1.34 -10.45
C SER A 128 -14.42 0.32 -9.91
N LEU A 129 -13.98 -0.53 -8.97
CA LEU A 129 -14.90 -1.33 -8.18
C LEU A 129 -15.93 -0.44 -7.47
N TRP A 130 -17.18 -0.92 -7.41
CA TRP A 130 -18.23 -0.27 -6.66
C TRP A 130 -17.87 -0.23 -5.17
N SER A 131 -18.13 0.89 -4.52
CA SER A 131 -18.02 1.03 -3.08
C SER A 131 -18.94 2.13 -2.56
N PRO A 132 -19.31 2.11 -1.27
CA PRO A 132 -20.08 3.18 -0.65
C PRO A 132 -19.41 4.57 -0.76
N CYS A 133 -18.08 4.64 -0.97
CA CYS A 133 -17.36 5.91 -1.13
C CYS A 133 -17.86 6.76 -2.32
N GLN A 134 -18.55 6.15 -3.29
CA GLN A 134 -19.19 6.88 -4.40
C GLN A 134 -20.24 7.89 -3.96
N GLN A 135 -20.84 7.67 -2.78
CA GLN A 135 -21.87 8.54 -2.22
C GLN A 135 -21.28 9.71 -1.42
N ALA A 136 -19.95 9.85 -1.43
CA ALA A 136 -19.21 10.82 -0.61
C ALA A 136 -19.69 10.83 0.87
N PRO A 137 -19.65 9.67 1.57
CA PRO A 137 -20.25 9.54 2.90
C PRO A 137 -19.45 10.23 4.02
N CYS A 138 -18.21 10.65 3.75
CA CYS A 138 -17.31 11.23 4.73
C CYS A 138 -17.46 12.75 4.85
N GLN A 139 -17.08 13.29 6.01
CA GLN A 139 -17.13 14.72 6.26
C GLN A 139 -16.04 15.47 5.45
N SER A 140 -16.17 16.80 5.38
CA SER A 140 -15.17 17.63 4.72
C SER A 140 -13.78 17.40 5.34
N LYS A 141 -12.78 17.10 4.49
CA LYS A 141 -11.36 16.80 4.80
C LYS A 141 -11.04 15.37 5.25
N GLU A 142 -12.03 14.51 5.44
CA GLU A 142 -11.80 13.07 5.61
C GLU A 142 -11.58 12.41 4.25
N ILE A 143 -10.73 11.38 4.22
CA ILE A 143 -10.57 10.51 3.06
C ILE A 143 -11.46 9.28 3.26
N CYS A 144 -12.25 8.94 2.24
CA CYS A 144 -13.02 7.70 2.22
C CYS A 144 -12.17 6.56 1.67
N ILE A 145 -11.86 5.57 2.50
CA ILE A 145 -11.11 4.39 2.11
C ILE A 145 -12.09 3.22 1.93
N PRO A 146 -12.26 2.69 0.71
CA PRO A 146 -13.16 1.57 0.47
C PRO A 146 -12.51 0.24 0.92
N ASP A 147 -13.35 -0.62 1.51
CA ASP A 147 -13.07 -2.05 1.66
C ASP A 147 -13.92 -2.80 0.65
N PHE A 148 -13.29 -3.20 -0.45
CA PHE A 148 -13.97 -3.89 -1.55
C PHE A 148 -14.39 -5.32 -1.18
N GLN A 149 -13.75 -5.96 -0.20
CA GLN A 149 -14.08 -7.33 0.20
C GLN A 149 -15.33 -7.38 1.06
N LEU A 150 -15.40 -6.48 2.04
CA LEU A 150 -16.53 -6.36 2.97
C LEU A 150 -17.65 -5.48 2.43
N ASN A 151 -17.41 -4.78 1.32
CA ASN A 151 -18.32 -3.81 0.74
C ASN A 151 -18.66 -2.67 1.72
N THR A 152 -17.64 -2.22 2.46
CA THR A 152 -17.75 -1.17 3.48
C THR A 152 -16.78 -0.01 3.16
N PHE A 153 -16.72 0.97 4.04
CA PHE A 153 -15.80 2.09 3.94
C PHE A 153 -15.37 2.58 5.33
N GLN A 154 -14.25 3.29 5.38
CA GLN A 154 -13.80 4.01 6.57
C GLN A 154 -13.47 5.45 6.19
N CYS A 155 -13.96 6.40 7.00
CA CYS A 155 -13.59 7.81 6.90
C CYS A 155 -12.40 8.06 7.83
N VAL A 156 -11.35 8.67 7.29
CA VAL A 156 -10.08 8.81 7.98
C VAL A 156 -9.51 10.20 7.75
N PHE A 157 -9.09 10.87 8.83
CA PHE A 157 -8.29 12.09 8.70
C PHE A 157 -6.84 11.72 8.36
N PRO A 158 -6.22 12.35 7.34
CA PRO A 158 -4.88 11.98 6.84
C PRO A 158 -3.74 11.96 7.87
N ALA A 159 -3.94 12.59 9.04
CA ALA A 159 -2.93 12.67 10.11
C ALA A 159 -3.37 12.01 11.43
N GLN A 160 -4.53 11.33 11.48
CA GLN A 160 -5.09 10.76 12.71
C GLN A 160 -5.46 9.29 12.56
N TYR A 161 -4.51 8.49 12.07
CA TYR A 161 -4.67 7.05 11.99
C TYR A 161 -3.35 6.32 12.25
N SER A 162 -3.45 5.10 12.75
CA SER A 162 -2.37 4.12 12.75
C SER A 162 -2.72 2.94 11.84
N LEU A 163 -1.69 2.25 11.38
CA LEU A 163 -1.81 0.95 10.73
C LEU A 163 -1.52 -0.13 11.77
N ALA A 164 -2.44 -1.09 11.91
CA ALA A 164 -2.25 -2.25 12.75
C ALA A 164 -1.94 -3.49 11.91
N PHE A 165 -0.76 -4.06 12.15
CA PHE A 165 -0.22 -5.25 11.49
C PHE A 165 -0.50 -6.45 12.39
N ARG A 166 -1.59 -7.17 12.10
CA ARG A 166 -2.18 -8.18 12.99
C ARG A 166 -1.92 -9.62 12.59
N ASN A 167 -1.40 -9.89 11.39
CA ASN A 167 -1.06 -11.26 11.04
C ASN A 167 0.20 -11.68 11.81
N HIS A 168 0.05 -12.72 12.62
CA HIS A 168 1.11 -13.30 13.44
C HIS A 168 1.54 -14.69 12.95
N THR A 169 0.93 -15.19 11.87
CA THR A 169 1.15 -16.55 11.34
C THR A 169 1.66 -16.57 9.90
N GLY A 170 1.81 -15.41 9.26
CA GLY A 170 2.33 -15.28 7.90
C GLY A 170 2.87 -13.90 7.60
N THR A 171 3.34 -13.72 6.36
CA THR A 171 4.06 -12.51 5.90
C THR A 171 3.18 -11.57 5.06
N SER A 172 1.87 -11.80 5.06
CA SER A 172 0.93 -11.04 4.26
C SER A 172 0.48 -9.74 4.92
N SER A 173 0.94 -9.36 6.11
CA SER A 173 0.66 -8.03 6.69
C SER A 173 1.73 -7.02 6.28
N TYR A 174 1.44 -6.21 5.26
CA TYR A 174 2.33 -5.14 4.80
C TYR A 174 1.61 -4.02 4.04
N VAL A 175 2.28 -2.87 3.95
CA VAL A 175 1.92 -1.77 3.05
C VAL A 175 3.05 -1.58 2.05
N ILE A 176 2.74 -1.36 0.79
CA ILE A 176 3.72 -1.28 -0.30
C ILE A 176 3.52 -0.03 -1.15
N ILE A 177 4.62 0.68 -1.41
CA ILE A 177 4.69 1.80 -2.35
C ILE A 177 5.78 1.50 -3.37
N ARG A 178 5.45 1.62 -4.66
CA ARG A 178 6.36 1.32 -5.78
C ARG A 178 6.77 2.59 -6.50
N ASP A 179 7.82 2.48 -7.32
CA ASP A 179 8.28 3.51 -8.25
C ASP A 179 8.63 4.86 -7.59
N LEU A 180 9.26 4.82 -6.42
CA LEU A 180 9.62 6.01 -5.67
C LEU A 180 10.75 6.79 -6.37
N ALA A 181 10.40 7.91 -6.99
CA ALA A 181 11.29 8.70 -7.84
C ALA A 181 12.27 9.63 -7.07
N PHE A 182 12.70 9.27 -5.85
CA PHE A 182 13.65 10.06 -5.07
C PHE A 182 15.11 9.63 -5.27
N ARG A 183 16.06 10.47 -4.90
CA ARG A 183 17.48 10.12 -4.82
C ARG A 183 18.09 10.79 -3.60
N LEU A 184 18.64 10.00 -2.67
CA LEU A 184 19.02 10.50 -1.34
C LEU A 184 20.54 10.47 -1.16
N LYS A 185 21.12 11.64 -0.91
CA LYS A 185 22.49 11.80 -0.39
C LYS A 185 22.52 11.88 1.14
N ALA A 186 21.37 12.15 1.73
CA ALA A 186 21.14 12.18 3.15
C ALA A 186 19.67 11.85 3.40
N PHE A 187 19.35 11.41 4.61
CA PHE A 187 17.96 11.28 5.02
C PHE A 187 17.75 11.56 6.51
N THR A 188 16.51 11.87 6.83
CA THR A 188 15.92 11.65 8.15
C THR A 188 14.69 10.78 7.96
N LEU A 189 14.62 9.64 8.64
CA LEU A 189 13.47 8.75 8.68
C LEU A 189 12.96 8.74 10.10
N CYS A 190 11.68 9.05 10.30
CA CYS A 190 11.02 8.99 11.61
C CYS A 190 9.72 8.21 11.50
N LEU A 191 9.37 7.47 12.55
CA LEU A 191 8.07 6.82 12.69
C LEU A 191 7.73 6.59 14.16
N TRP A 192 6.43 6.53 14.43
CA TRP A 192 5.91 6.04 15.69
C TRP A 192 5.53 4.57 15.56
N MET A 193 5.89 3.78 16.56
CA MET A 193 5.46 2.40 16.65
C MET A 193 5.11 1.96 18.07
N LYS A 194 4.26 0.95 18.16
CA LYS A 194 3.88 0.29 19.41
C LYS A 194 3.85 -1.21 19.21
N THR A 195 4.63 -1.94 20.01
CA THR A 195 4.65 -3.40 20.01
C THR A 195 5.09 -3.95 21.37
N ASP A 196 4.62 -5.14 21.71
CA ASP A 196 5.08 -5.96 22.84
C ASP A 196 5.78 -7.25 22.39
N ASP A 197 6.01 -7.41 21.08
CA ASP A 197 6.66 -8.57 20.47
C ASP A 197 8.14 -8.65 20.87
N ARG A 198 8.53 -9.80 21.45
CA ARG A 198 9.91 -10.12 21.86
C ARG A 198 10.41 -11.40 21.20
N GLU A 199 9.66 -11.95 20.26
CA GLU A 199 9.96 -13.21 19.60
C GLU A 199 10.59 -12.98 18.21
N HIS A 200 10.20 -11.90 17.54
CA HIS A 200 10.62 -11.59 16.16
C HIS A 200 11.53 -10.38 16.15
N ALA A 201 12.45 -10.30 15.18
CA ALA A 201 13.27 -9.09 15.07
C ALA A 201 12.39 -7.88 14.72
N GLY A 202 11.49 -8.05 13.75
CA GLY A 202 10.57 -7.03 13.29
C GLY A 202 11.20 -5.97 12.38
N THR A 203 10.40 -5.50 11.42
CA THR A 203 10.86 -4.56 10.37
C THR A 203 9.83 -3.48 10.11
N PRO A 204 9.93 -2.32 10.78
CA PRO A 204 9.03 -1.20 10.53
C PRO A 204 9.10 -0.67 9.09
N PHE A 205 10.30 -0.48 8.53
CA PHE A 205 10.50 0.17 7.25
C PHE A 205 11.57 -0.54 6.44
N SER A 206 11.26 -0.95 5.22
CA SER A 206 12.19 -1.55 4.26
C SER A 206 12.08 -0.83 2.91
N TYR A 207 13.21 -0.49 2.30
CA TYR A 207 13.30 0.00 0.93
C TYR A 207 14.34 -0.81 0.17
N SER A 208 13.89 -1.40 -0.94
CA SER A 208 14.64 -2.30 -1.81
C SER A 208 14.67 -1.76 -3.23
N THR A 209 15.72 -2.08 -3.96
CA THR A 209 15.90 -1.76 -5.38
C THR A 209 16.17 -3.04 -6.16
N THR A 210 16.12 -2.99 -7.49
CA THR A 210 16.45 -4.15 -8.34
C THR A 210 17.86 -4.70 -8.11
N TRP A 211 18.75 -3.93 -7.48
CA TRP A 211 20.14 -4.28 -7.26
C TRP A 211 20.47 -4.58 -5.79
N LYS A 212 19.60 -4.16 -4.86
CA LYS A 212 19.85 -4.21 -3.42
C LYS A 212 18.55 -4.23 -2.63
N ASP A 213 18.28 -5.37 -2.00
CA ASP A 213 17.27 -5.61 -0.98
C ASP A 213 17.34 -4.60 0.18
N ASN A 214 18.52 -4.53 0.79
CA ASN A 214 18.79 -3.79 2.01
C ASN A 214 19.34 -2.39 1.73
N GLU A 215 18.70 -1.69 0.78
CA GLU A 215 19.17 -0.38 0.34
C GLU A 215 18.95 0.70 1.42
N LEU A 216 17.78 0.70 2.07
CA LEU A 216 17.51 1.44 3.32
C LEU A 216 16.53 0.64 4.18
N LEU A 217 16.97 0.18 5.35
CA LEU A 217 16.17 -0.66 6.24
C LEU A 217 16.26 -0.15 7.68
N LEU A 218 15.13 0.03 8.36
CA LEU A 218 15.07 0.14 9.81
C LEU A 218 14.65 -1.22 10.37
N TYR A 219 15.57 -1.90 11.03
CA TYR A 219 15.45 -3.31 11.39
C TYR A 219 15.57 -3.55 12.88
N ASN A 220 14.96 -4.64 13.33
CA ASN A 220 15.10 -5.23 14.65
C ASN A 220 14.63 -4.33 15.79
N TYR A 221 13.32 -4.21 16.04
CA TYR A 221 12.81 -3.35 17.12
C TYR A 221 13.20 -3.81 18.53
N GLN A 222 13.80 -5.00 18.68
CA GLN A 222 14.37 -5.48 19.95
C GLN A 222 15.77 -4.94 20.17
N ASN A 223 16.49 -4.70 19.07
CA ASN A 223 17.80 -4.08 19.07
C ASN A 223 18.02 -3.34 17.74
N PHE A 224 17.47 -2.12 17.67
CA PHE A 224 17.37 -1.38 16.42
C PHE A 224 18.71 -1.22 15.74
N GLY A 225 18.66 -1.21 14.42
CA GLY A 225 19.73 -0.65 13.62
C GLY A 225 19.22 -0.23 12.27
N VAL A 226 20.10 0.47 11.55
CA VAL A 226 19.83 0.96 10.22
C VAL A 226 20.74 0.26 9.22
N TYR A 227 20.18 -0.16 8.08
CA TYR A 227 20.96 -0.52 6.91
C TYR A 227 20.98 0.63 5.92
N VAL A 228 22.14 0.83 5.33
CA VAL A 228 22.33 1.61 4.10
C VAL A 228 23.18 0.74 3.19
N HIS A 229 22.72 0.52 1.95
CA HIS A 229 23.44 -0.26 0.95
C HIS A 229 23.89 -1.67 1.41
N GLY A 230 23.08 -2.33 2.25
CA GLY A 230 23.32 -3.67 2.80
C GLY A 230 24.32 -3.72 3.96
N ASN A 231 24.88 -2.59 4.38
CA ASN A 231 25.74 -2.51 5.56
C ASN A 231 24.91 -2.11 6.78
N TYR A 232 25.13 -2.78 7.91
CA TYR A 232 24.33 -2.62 9.12
C TYR A 232 25.05 -1.80 10.19
N ARG A 233 24.31 -0.89 10.84
CA ARG A 233 24.72 -0.24 12.09
C ARG A 233 23.72 -0.58 13.18
N LYS A 234 24.04 -1.64 13.93
CA LYS A 234 23.29 -2.06 15.12
C LYS A 234 23.50 -1.11 16.29
N THR A 235 22.49 -1.01 17.14
CA THR A 235 22.53 -0.23 18.37
C THR A 235 22.38 -1.16 19.59
N ASN A 236 21.75 -0.66 20.66
CA ASN A 236 21.22 -1.43 21.79
C ASN A 236 19.81 -0.92 22.19
N VAL A 237 19.09 -0.34 21.22
CA VAL A 237 17.80 0.33 21.46
C VAL A 237 16.65 -0.65 21.21
N SER A 238 15.78 -0.83 22.21
CA SER A 238 14.56 -1.61 22.11
C SER A 238 13.31 -0.71 22.17
N ALA A 239 12.23 -1.10 21.51
CA ALA A 239 10.91 -0.46 21.60
C ALA A 239 9.76 -1.48 21.76
N THR A 240 10.00 -2.58 22.47
CA THR A 240 9.07 -3.72 22.58
C THR A 240 8.35 -3.82 23.92
N ASP A 241 8.13 -2.69 24.60
CA ASP A 241 7.54 -2.63 25.94
C ASP A 241 6.01 -2.44 25.96
N GLY A 242 5.36 -2.50 24.79
CA GLY A 242 3.92 -2.31 24.63
C GLY A 242 3.48 -0.85 24.60
N ARG A 243 4.41 0.12 24.68
CA ARG A 243 4.12 1.55 24.59
C ARG A 243 4.45 2.10 23.20
N TRP A 244 3.93 3.30 22.94
CA TRP A 244 4.32 4.05 21.75
C TRP A 244 5.72 4.60 21.93
N HIS A 245 6.52 4.50 20.88
CA HIS A 245 7.84 5.08 20.78
C HIS A 245 8.03 5.75 19.42
N ASP A 246 8.67 6.91 19.42
CA ASP A 246 9.17 7.53 18.21
C ASP A 246 10.60 7.06 17.95
N ILE A 247 10.84 6.56 16.75
CA ILE A 247 12.14 6.08 16.32
C ILE A 247 12.55 6.88 15.10
N CYS A 248 13.65 7.61 15.21
CA CYS A 248 14.24 8.32 14.09
C CYS A 248 15.66 7.84 13.79
N ALA A 249 16.00 7.75 12.51
CA ALA A 249 17.35 7.53 12.03
C ALA A 249 17.73 8.63 11.03
N THR A 250 18.98 9.11 11.11
CA THR A 250 19.55 10.05 10.13
C THR A 250 20.82 9.48 9.56
N TRP A 251 21.14 9.89 8.33
CA TRP A 251 22.40 9.57 7.68
C TRP A 251 22.71 10.60 6.60
N GLU A 252 24.00 10.86 6.36
CA GLU A 252 24.47 11.67 5.23
C GLU A 252 25.73 11.05 4.61
N ASN A 253 25.95 11.29 3.32
CA ASN A 253 26.96 10.57 2.56
C ASN A 253 28.33 11.25 2.45
N ASN A 254 28.52 12.46 2.99
CA ASN A 254 29.82 13.15 2.89
C ASN A 254 30.82 12.65 3.93
N ALA A 255 30.41 12.51 5.20
CA ALA A 255 31.22 11.89 6.25
C ALA A 255 30.69 10.49 6.66
N GLY A 256 29.53 10.08 6.13
CA GLY A 256 28.87 8.87 6.61
C GLY A 256 28.33 9.06 8.02
N HIS A 257 28.03 10.30 8.44
CA HIS A 257 27.51 10.59 9.77
C HIS A 257 26.09 10.06 9.88
N TRP A 258 25.83 9.23 10.88
CA TRP A 258 24.54 8.64 11.14
C TRP A 258 24.17 8.77 12.61
N GLN A 259 22.87 8.87 12.87
CA GLN A 259 22.35 9.05 14.21
C GLN A 259 21.07 8.24 14.39
N MET A 260 20.80 7.80 15.61
CA MET A 260 19.53 7.18 15.99
C MET A 260 18.97 7.85 17.24
N PHE A 261 17.68 8.17 17.17
CA PHE A 261 16.93 8.83 18.22
C PHE A 261 15.77 7.94 18.66
N LYS A 262 15.46 8.01 19.96
CA LYS A 262 14.28 7.39 20.54
C LYS A 262 13.58 8.43 21.40
N ASP A 263 12.27 8.59 21.19
CA ASP A 263 11.41 9.50 21.95
C ASP A 263 11.97 10.95 21.97
N GLY A 264 12.53 11.36 20.82
CA GLY A 264 13.14 12.68 20.60
C GLY A 264 14.57 12.86 21.13
N ASP A 265 15.12 11.91 21.86
CA ASP A 265 16.49 11.99 22.42
C ASP A 265 17.49 11.22 21.56
N LEU A 266 18.69 11.79 21.38
CA LEU A 266 19.79 11.12 20.68
C LEU A 266 20.32 9.96 21.52
N ILE A 267 20.31 8.76 20.97
CA ILE A 267 20.79 7.57 21.68
C ILE A 267 22.20 7.17 21.24
N VAL A 268 22.48 7.22 19.94
CA VAL A 268 23.78 6.87 19.38
C VAL A 268 24.04 7.63 18.09
N GLU A 269 25.31 7.90 17.83
CA GLU A 269 25.78 8.43 16.56
C GLU A 269 27.15 7.83 16.18
N GLY A 270 27.47 7.90 14.89
CA GLY A 270 28.77 7.48 14.36
C GLY A 270 29.04 8.11 13.01
N GLN A 271 30.21 7.82 12.44
CA GLN A 271 30.64 8.28 11.12
C GLN A 271 31.13 7.07 10.29
N ASP A 272 31.69 7.32 9.11
CA ASP A 272 32.26 6.29 8.23
C ASP A 272 31.27 5.17 7.90
N PHE A 273 30.01 5.54 7.68
CA PHE A 273 28.96 4.63 7.26
C PHE A 273 28.51 4.95 5.85
N GLU A 274 28.74 4.05 4.89
CA GLU A 274 28.39 4.21 3.47
C GLU A 274 28.82 5.55 2.83
N THR A 275 29.97 6.10 3.23
CA THR A 275 30.48 7.37 2.68
C THR A 275 30.55 7.34 1.15
N GLY A 276 30.06 8.40 0.52
CA GLY A 276 29.99 8.59 -0.93
C GLY A 276 28.80 7.90 -1.60
N HIS A 277 28.11 6.99 -0.92
CA HIS A 277 26.97 6.29 -1.48
C HIS A 277 25.80 7.24 -1.76
N VAL A 278 24.97 6.90 -2.74
CA VAL A 278 23.73 7.64 -3.02
C VAL A 278 22.61 6.63 -3.19
N ILE A 279 21.64 6.68 -2.27
CA ILE A 279 20.47 5.81 -2.32
C ILE A 279 19.68 6.15 -3.59
N PRO A 280 19.54 5.20 -4.54
CA PRO A 280 18.88 5.45 -5.81
C PRO A 280 17.35 5.35 -5.65
N GLY A 281 16.64 5.99 -6.57
CA GLY A 281 15.19 5.88 -6.72
C GLY A 281 14.77 4.69 -7.58
N GLY A 282 13.47 4.59 -7.81
CA GLY A 282 12.85 3.54 -8.61
C GLY A 282 12.72 2.20 -7.88
N GLY A 283 12.97 2.19 -6.58
CA GLY A 283 12.78 1.01 -5.73
C GLY A 283 11.36 0.84 -5.21
N VAL A 284 11.21 -0.13 -4.32
CA VAL A 284 9.97 -0.51 -3.65
C VAL A 284 10.14 -0.35 -2.14
N LEU A 285 9.24 0.41 -1.55
CA LEU A 285 9.13 0.57 -0.12
C LEU A 285 8.05 -0.36 0.42
N VAL A 286 8.39 -1.07 1.49
CA VAL A 286 7.48 -1.90 2.25
C VAL A 286 7.51 -1.48 3.72
N LEU A 287 6.32 -1.25 4.30
CA LEU A 287 6.15 -1.18 5.74
C LEU A 287 5.71 -2.56 6.25
N GLY A 288 6.37 -2.99 7.32
CA GLY A 288 5.99 -4.16 8.09
C GLY A 288 6.65 -5.49 7.70
N GLN A 289 7.46 -5.50 6.64
CA GLN A 289 8.22 -6.68 6.20
C GLN A 289 9.63 -6.28 5.76
N GLU A 290 10.58 -7.20 5.98
CA GLU A 290 11.92 -7.17 5.39
C GLU A 290 11.83 -7.73 3.96
N GLN A 291 12.64 -7.22 3.04
CA GLN A 291 12.58 -7.56 1.62
C GLN A 291 13.84 -8.31 1.20
N ASP A 292 13.81 -9.64 1.02
CA ASP A 292 14.92 -10.37 0.35
C ASP A 292 14.83 -10.31 -1.20
N GLU A 293 13.68 -9.88 -1.72
CA GLU A 293 13.45 -9.62 -3.14
C GLU A 293 12.69 -8.29 -3.32
N LEU A 294 12.74 -7.70 -4.52
CA LEU A 294 12.07 -6.44 -4.79
C LEU A 294 10.54 -6.53 -4.56
N GLY A 295 10.06 -5.97 -3.45
CA GLY A 295 8.66 -6.04 -3.03
C GLY A 295 8.19 -7.44 -2.59
N GLY A 296 9.11 -8.32 -2.18
CA GLY A 296 8.82 -9.71 -1.82
C GLY A 296 9.94 -10.36 -1.01
N GLY A 297 9.98 -11.70 -1.01
CA GLY A 297 11.00 -12.44 -0.25
C GLY A 297 10.83 -12.35 1.27
N PHE A 298 9.62 -12.16 1.78
CA PHE A 298 9.39 -11.87 3.20
C PHE A 298 9.60 -13.11 4.10
N ASP A 299 10.26 -12.91 5.24
CA ASP A 299 10.37 -13.89 6.34
C ASP A 299 9.51 -13.48 7.55
N LEU A 300 8.72 -14.43 8.07
CA LEU A 300 7.91 -14.27 9.27
C LEU A 300 8.75 -13.89 10.50
N SER A 301 10.00 -14.38 10.59
CA SER A 301 10.93 -14.08 11.69
C SER A 301 11.31 -12.59 11.79
N GLN A 302 11.10 -11.85 10.70
CA GLN A 302 11.47 -10.45 10.53
C GLN A 302 10.25 -9.52 10.38
N SER A 303 9.02 -10.07 10.37
CA SER A 303 7.80 -9.28 10.20
C SER A 303 7.55 -8.35 11.39
N PHE A 304 7.12 -7.12 11.10
CA PHE A 304 6.62 -6.21 12.12
C PHE A 304 5.28 -6.69 12.69
N ARG A 305 5.14 -6.57 14.01
CA ARG A 305 3.88 -6.82 14.71
C ARG A 305 3.57 -5.63 15.58
N GLY A 306 2.32 -5.17 15.55
CA GLY A 306 1.86 -4.06 16.37
C GLY A 306 1.24 -2.94 15.54
N GLN A 307 1.42 -1.70 16.00
CA GLN A 307 0.86 -0.52 15.35
C GLN A 307 1.95 0.47 14.95
N MET A 308 1.71 1.18 13.85
CA MET A 308 2.61 2.21 13.33
C MET A 308 1.83 3.44 12.89
N THR A 309 2.40 4.63 13.11
CA THR A 309 1.87 5.88 12.58
C THR A 309 3.00 6.87 12.30
N GLY A 310 2.69 7.96 11.59
CA GLY A 310 3.61 9.08 11.46
C GLY A 310 4.93 8.76 10.76
N VAL A 311 4.95 7.82 9.80
CA VAL A 311 6.15 7.57 8.98
C VAL A 311 6.43 8.80 8.11
N GLN A 312 7.64 9.33 8.21
CA GLN A 312 8.09 10.53 7.51
C GLN A 312 9.52 10.33 6.99
N LEU A 313 9.78 10.78 5.77
CA LEU A 313 11.11 10.75 5.15
C LEU A 313 11.48 12.12 4.58
N TRP A 314 12.66 12.61 4.97
CA TRP A 314 13.30 13.79 4.40
C TRP A 314 14.57 13.41 3.66
N ASN A 315 14.97 14.20 2.65
CA ASN A 315 16.23 14.01 1.92
C ASN A 315 17.42 14.81 2.50
N PHE A 316 17.31 15.21 3.76
CA PHE A 316 18.34 15.93 4.52
C PHE A 316 18.30 15.51 6.00
N VAL A 317 19.38 15.79 6.72
CA VAL A 317 19.46 15.57 8.17
C VAL A 317 18.75 16.71 8.89
N LEU A 318 17.69 16.39 9.64
CA LEU A 318 17.01 17.36 10.49
C LEU A 318 17.87 17.72 11.71
N PRO A 319 17.86 18.99 12.15
CA PRO A 319 18.48 19.37 13.42
C PRO A 319 17.87 18.60 14.60
N ARG A 320 18.68 18.27 15.62
CA ARG A 320 18.24 17.52 16.81
C ARG A 320 17.02 18.16 17.50
N ASP A 321 17.01 19.48 17.65
CA ASP A 321 15.87 20.21 18.24
C ASP A 321 14.59 20.08 17.42
N LYS A 322 14.72 19.95 16.09
CA LYS A 322 13.57 19.70 15.21
C LYS A 322 13.05 18.29 15.38
N ILE A 323 13.92 17.28 15.49
CA ILE A 323 13.52 15.90 15.79
C ILE A 323 12.78 15.86 17.14
N LYS A 324 13.31 16.53 18.17
CA LYS A 324 12.64 16.62 19.47
C LYS A 324 11.28 17.34 19.40
N GLN A 325 11.14 18.35 18.55
CA GLN A 325 9.85 19.02 18.33
C GLN A 325 8.80 18.13 17.64
N LEU A 326 9.21 17.12 16.85
CA LEU A 326 8.27 16.17 16.24
C LEU A 326 7.45 15.41 17.29
N GLN A 327 7.99 15.24 18.51
CA GLN A 327 7.29 14.64 19.66
C GLN A 327 6.03 15.41 20.06
N THR A 328 5.98 16.71 19.80
CA THR A 328 4.94 17.59 20.35
C THR A 328 3.74 17.78 19.43
N SER A 329 3.83 17.36 18.16
CA SER A 329 2.72 17.48 17.20
C SER A 329 2.91 16.57 15.98
N CYS A 330 1.99 15.62 15.79
CA CYS A 330 1.92 14.79 14.58
C CYS A 330 1.35 15.54 13.37
N GLN A 331 0.81 16.75 13.56
CA GLN A 331 0.12 17.49 12.49
C GLN A 331 1.05 18.40 11.68
N ASN A 332 2.28 18.64 12.16
CA ASN A 332 3.17 19.65 11.58
C ASN A 332 4.37 19.06 10.83
N ALA A 333 4.55 17.74 10.89
CA ALA A 333 5.63 17.07 10.19
C ALA A 333 5.17 16.60 8.82
N GLN A 334 5.74 17.18 7.78
CA GLN A 334 5.61 16.69 6.41
C GLN A 334 7.01 16.43 5.86
N GLY A 335 7.35 15.15 5.72
CA GLY A 335 8.50 14.71 4.97
C GLY A 335 8.41 15.22 3.54
N ASN A 336 9.50 15.78 3.02
CA ASN A 336 9.54 16.25 1.63
C ASN A 336 9.77 15.12 0.62
N VAL A 337 10.08 13.91 1.11
CA VAL A 337 10.21 12.70 0.29
C VAL A 337 8.99 11.80 0.46
N LEU A 338 8.62 11.51 1.71
CA LEU A 338 7.40 10.78 2.06
C LEU A 338 6.78 11.40 3.30
N ALA A 339 5.46 11.59 3.26
CA ALA A 339 4.67 11.99 4.40
C ALA A 339 3.71 10.86 4.82
N TRP A 340 3.27 10.87 6.08
CA TRP A 340 2.35 9.83 6.57
C TRP A 340 1.07 9.72 5.73
N SER A 341 0.58 10.86 5.23
CA SER A 341 -0.58 10.93 4.33
C SER A 341 -0.41 10.18 3.00
N ASP A 342 0.80 9.81 2.61
CA ASP A 342 1.03 9.02 1.39
C ASP A 342 0.71 7.53 1.62
N PHE A 343 0.74 7.05 2.87
CA PHE A 343 0.52 5.65 3.21
C PHE A 343 -0.94 5.25 3.28
N ILE A 344 -1.86 6.20 3.50
CA ILE A 344 -3.30 5.91 3.45
C ILE A 344 -3.76 5.55 2.04
N LYS A 345 -2.99 6.01 1.05
CA LYS A 345 -3.19 5.82 -0.38
C LYS A 345 -2.48 4.57 -0.89
N ALA A 346 -1.48 4.10 -0.15
CA ALA A 346 -0.68 2.95 -0.55
C ALA A 346 -1.52 1.67 -0.65
N SER A 347 -1.05 0.74 -1.49
CA SER A 347 -1.60 -0.61 -1.52
C SER A 347 -1.27 -1.31 -0.22
N SER A 348 -2.29 -1.85 0.44
CA SER A 348 -2.16 -2.65 1.65
C SER A 348 -2.86 -3.98 1.46
N THR A 349 -2.41 -5.01 2.15
CA THR A 349 -3.17 -6.25 2.22
C THR A 349 -4.37 -6.11 3.15
N SER A 350 -5.34 -7.02 3.05
CA SER A 350 -6.53 -7.05 3.92
C SER A 350 -6.21 -7.34 5.39
N GLU A 351 -4.97 -7.66 5.71
CA GLU A 351 -4.52 -7.98 7.07
C GLU A 351 -3.91 -6.78 7.81
N VAL A 352 -3.69 -5.69 7.09
CA VAL A 352 -3.38 -4.38 7.68
C VAL A 352 -4.71 -3.64 7.86
N SER A 353 -4.99 -3.24 9.12
CA SER A 353 -6.21 -2.49 9.45
C SER A 353 -5.89 -1.05 9.81
N ILE A 354 -6.68 -0.11 9.30
CA ILE A 354 -6.60 1.29 9.68
C ILE A 354 -7.33 1.48 11.01
N VAL A 355 -6.62 2.02 12.01
CA VAL A 355 -7.17 2.32 13.32
C VAL A 355 -7.21 3.84 13.48
N SER A 356 -8.41 4.40 13.57
CA SER A 356 -8.58 5.83 13.83
C SER A 356 -8.00 6.20 15.19
N MET A 357 -7.29 7.33 15.26
CA MET A 357 -6.67 7.81 16.49
C MET A 357 -7.34 9.11 16.94
N SER A 358 -7.69 9.20 18.23
CA SER A 358 -8.28 10.42 18.81
C SER A 358 -7.23 11.48 19.14
N SER A 359 -5.98 11.09 19.29
CA SER A 359 -4.84 11.96 19.59
C SER A 359 -3.56 11.37 19.02
N CYS A 360 -2.50 12.18 18.96
CA CYS A 360 -1.14 11.71 18.76
C CYS A 360 -0.75 10.63 19.78
N PRO A 361 0.19 9.73 19.41
CA PRO A 361 0.95 8.99 20.40
C PRO A 361 1.49 9.94 21.50
N PRO A 362 1.43 9.52 22.78
CA PRO A 362 1.85 10.34 23.91
C PRO A 362 3.35 10.54 24.02
#